data_AF-A0AAD8MPD5-F1
#
_entry.id   AF-A0AAD8MPD5-F1
#
_cell.length_a   1.000
_cell.length_b   1.000
_cell.length_c   1.000
_cell.angle_alpha   90.00
_cell.angle_beta   90.00
_cell.angle_gamma   90.00
#
_symmetry.space_group_name_H-M   'P 1'
#
loop_
_entity.id
_entity.type
_entity.pdbx_description
1 polymer ?
#
loop_
_entity_poly.entity_id
_entity_poly.type
_entity_poly.pdbx_seq_one_letter_code
_entity_poly.pdbx_strand_id
1 'polypeptide(L)'
;MENKVGIEYKPKIQCGSPHKEEGISIGSIGKNPSDQNVEGVNVQNCKMSSTQNGVRIKTWNSTFQIFVSDVTFQDITMDKAQNPIIIDQQYCGGGHDCTGSSHVQVKDVKFVRVQGKSSSQITVNLNCSRIITCVNKGHGP
;
A
#
# COMPACT_ATOMS: atom_id res chain seq x y z
N MET A 1 -34.63 24.96 14.48
CA MET A 1 -33.99 23.98 13.57
C MET A 1 -32.92 23.28 14.37
N GLU A 2 -33.19 22.06 14.84
CA GLU A 2 -32.23 21.29 15.62
C GLU A 2 -31.33 20.52 14.67
N ASN A 3 -30.03 20.82 14.69
CA ASN A 3 -29.02 19.98 14.05
C ASN A 3 -28.93 18.68 14.86
N LYS A 4 -29.63 17.64 14.41
CA LYS A 4 -29.46 16.30 14.99
C LYS A 4 -28.04 15.83 14.66
N VAL A 5 -27.19 15.75 15.68
CA VAL A 5 -25.96 14.95 15.60
C VAL A 5 -26.41 13.49 15.55
N GLY A 6 -26.49 12.94 14.36
CA GLY A 6 -26.69 11.51 14.14
C GLY A 6 -25.34 10.80 14.19
N ILE A 7 -25.21 9.75 15.01
CA ILE A 7 -24.09 8.83 14.91
C ILE A 7 -24.34 7.98 13.65
N GLU A 8 -23.63 8.28 12.56
CA GLU A 8 -23.67 7.45 11.35
C GLU A 8 -22.70 6.27 11.51
N TYR A 9 -23.24 5.08 11.80
CA TYR A 9 -22.44 3.86 11.82
C TYR A 9 -22.25 3.34 10.39
N LYS A 10 -21.08 3.58 9.79
CA LYS A 10 -20.70 2.93 8.54
C LYS A 10 -19.94 1.64 8.85
N PRO A 11 -20.51 0.45 8.57
CA PRO A 11 -19.77 -0.80 8.75
C PRO A 11 -18.57 -0.84 7.80
N LYS A 12 -17.48 -1.47 8.25
CA LYS A 12 -16.31 -1.72 7.41
C LYS A 12 -16.65 -2.72 6.31
N ILE A 13 -16.09 -2.49 5.13
CA ILE A 13 -16.22 -3.38 3.97
C ILE A 13 -15.18 -4.50 4.10
N GLN A 14 -15.57 -5.75 3.84
CA GLN A 14 -14.60 -6.83 3.75
C GLN A 14 -13.74 -6.62 2.49
N CYS A 15 -12.44 -6.39 2.70
CA CYS A 15 -11.46 -6.16 1.65
C CYS A 15 -10.48 -7.34 1.59
N GLY A 16 -9.93 -7.60 0.41
CA GLY A 16 -9.08 -8.76 0.15
C GLY A 16 -9.87 -10.07 0.09
N SER A 17 -9.27 -11.08 -0.52
CA SER A 17 -9.89 -12.41 -0.62
C SER A 17 -9.60 -13.20 0.66
N PRO A 18 -10.64 -13.70 1.36
CA PRO A 18 -10.41 -14.69 2.40
C PRO A 18 -9.78 -15.94 1.76
N HIS A 19 -8.69 -16.43 2.35
CA HIS A 19 -7.93 -17.61 1.90
C HIS A 19 -7.09 -17.47 0.61
N LYS A 20 -7.05 -16.29 -0.04
CA LYS A 20 -6.10 -16.03 -1.13
C LYS A 20 -5.08 -14.95 -0.74
N GLU A 21 -3.98 -14.98 -1.47
CA GLU A 21 -2.68 -14.36 -1.21
C GLU A 21 -2.67 -12.81 -1.18
N GLU A 22 -3.79 -12.13 -1.45
CA GLU A 22 -3.76 -10.69 -1.72
C GLU A 22 -4.83 -9.90 -0.96
N GLY A 23 -4.35 -8.93 -0.17
CA GLY A 23 -5.12 -7.76 0.23
C GLY A 23 -5.14 -6.72 -0.90
N ILE A 24 -5.06 -5.43 -0.57
CA ILE A 24 -5.11 -4.35 -1.58
C ILE A 24 -3.70 -4.04 -2.05
N SER A 25 -3.48 -4.13 -3.37
CA SER A 25 -2.19 -3.82 -3.99
C SER A 25 -2.32 -2.70 -5.02
N ILE A 26 -1.40 -1.74 -4.99
CA ILE A 26 -1.13 -0.79 -6.09
C ILE A 26 0.09 -1.34 -6.86
N GLY A 27 -0.07 -1.53 -8.17
CA GLY A 27 0.94 -2.10 -9.05
C GLY A 27 0.73 -3.59 -9.38
N SER A 28 1.73 -4.31 -9.88
CA SER A 28 3.10 -3.83 -10.08
C SER A 28 3.18 -2.82 -11.23
N ILE A 29 3.89 -1.70 -10.99
CA ILE A 29 3.95 -0.58 -11.93
C ILE A 29 5.40 -0.25 -12.30
N GLY A 30 5.61 0.30 -13.49
CA GLY A 30 6.93 0.68 -14.01
C GLY A 30 7.63 -0.48 -14.69
N LYS A 31 6.90 -1.44 -15.27
CA LYS A 31 7.50 -2.50 -16.11
C LYS A 31 7.70 -2.05 -17.54
N ASN A 32 6.76 -1.25 -18.06
CA ASN A 32 6.68 -0.91 -19.48
C ASN A 32 6.78 0.60 -19.70
N PRO A 33 7.26 1.05 -20.87
CA PRO A 33 7.31 2.48 -21.20
C PRO A 33 5.92 3.12 -21.31
N SER A 34 4.86 2.34 -21.48
CA SER A 34 3.47 2.82 -21.52
C SER A 34 2.83 2.96 -20.14
N ASP A 35 3.49 2.49 -19.07
CA ASP A 35 2.95 2.61 -17.73
C ASP A 35 2.85 4.09 -17.35
N GLN A 36 1.71 4.47 -16.77
CA GLN A 36 1.44 5.86 -16.40
C GLN A 36 1.64 6.08 -14.90
N ASN A 37 1.71 7.34 -14.51
CA ASN A 37 1.72 7.70 -13.09
C ASN A 37 0.43 7.25 -12.39
N VAL A 38 0.53 6.93 -11.12
CA VAL A 38 -0.62 6.68 -10.24
C VAL A 38 -0.65 7.76 -9.16
N GLU A 39 -1.78 8.44 -9.04
CA GLU A 39 -1.95 9.54 -8.09
C GLU A 39 -3.36 9.58 -7.52
N GLY A 40 -3.51 10.06 -6.27
CA GLY A 40 -4.81 10.32 -5.67
C GLY A 40 -5.59 9.06 -5.28
N VAL A 41 -4.90 7.99 -4.88
CA VAL A 41 -5.54 6.72 -4.51
C VAL A 41 -5.94 6.74 -3.04
N ASN A 42 -7.24 6.64 -2.75
CA ASN A 42 -7.76 6.50 -1.39
C ASN A 42 -8.42 5.13 -1.17
N VAL A 43 -7.87 4.36 -0.23
CA VAL A 43 -8.38 3.07 0.21
C VAL A 43 -8.84 3.23 1.65
N GLN A 44 -10.15 3.16 1.89
CA GLN A 44 -10.71 3.45 3.20
C GLN A 44 -11.79 2.48 3.68
N ASN A 45 -12.00 2.44 5.00
CA ASN A 45 -13.08 1.71 5.66
C ASN A 45 -13.07 0.19 5.37
N CYS A 46 -11.89 -0.41 5.40
CA CYS A 46 -11.68 -1.83 5.09
C CYS A 46 -11.50 -2.70 6.34
N LYS A 47 -11.99 -3.93 6.28
CA LYS A 47 -11.62 -5.04 7.17
C LYS A 47 -11.01 -6.17 6.35
N MET A 48 -9.86 -6.69 6.78
CA MET A 48 -9.17 -7.83 6.16
C MET A 48 -8.95 -8.90 7.22
N SER A 49 -9.04 -10.17 6.86
CA SER A 49 -8.83 -11.29 7.78
C SER A 49 -8.13 -12.46 7.09
N SER A 50 -7.11 -13.01 7.74
CA SER A 50 -6.35 -14.18 7.27
C SER A 50 -5.81 -14.01 5.84
N THR A 51 -5.33 -12.79 5.50
CA THR A 51 -4.70 -12.49 4.21
C THR A 51 -3.18 -12.66 4.29
N GLN A 52 -2.53 -12.98 3.17
CA GLN A 52 -1.06 -12.97 3.14
C GLN A 52 -0.50 -11.56 3.13
N ASN A 53 -1.17 -10.62 2.45
CA ASN A 53 -0.78 -9.21 2.42
C ASN A 53 -1.96 -8.34 2.87
N GLY A 54 -1.69 -7.26 3.59
CA GLY A 54 -2.70 -6.25 3.92
C GLY A 54 -2.80 -5.21 2.81
N VAL A 55 -2.06 -4.12 2.94
CA VAL A 55 -1.92 -3.09 1.91
C VAL A 55 -0.51 -3.10 1.35
N ARG A 56 -0.38 -2.95 0.03
CA ARG A 56 0.89 -3.12 -0.66
C ARG A 56 1.05 -2.15 -1.82
N ILE A 57 2.23 -1.56 -1.98
CA ILE A 57 2.67 -0.88 -3.21
C ILE A 57 3.82 -1.70 -3.80
N LYS A 58 3.76 -2.05 -5.09
CA LYS A 58 4.82 -2.75 -5.82
C LYS A 58 5.27 -1.93 -7.02
N THR A 59 6.56 -1.62 -7.11
CA THR A 59 7.15 -1.02 -8.32
C THR A 59 8.25 -1.92 -8.86
N TRP A 60 8.31 -2.03 -10.18
CA TRP A 60 9.32 -2.84 -10.83
C TRP A 60 10.71 -2.24 -10.63
N ASN A 61 11.72 -3.11 -10.51
CA ASN A 61 13.15 -2.77 -10.51
C ASN A 61 13.64 -2.30 -11.89
N SER A 62 12.99 -1.30 -12.47
CA SER A 62 13.30 -0.78 -13.80
C SER A 62 13.81 0.67 -13.74
N THR A 63 14.35 1.13 -14.87
CA THR A 63 14.81 2.50 -15.06
C THR A 63 13.70 3.46 -15.51
N PHE A 64 12.45 3.00 -15.64
CA PHE A 64 11.33 3.84 -16.06
C PHE A 64 10.98 4.85 -14.97
N GLN A 65 10.98 6.13 -15.35
CA GLN A 65 10.76 7.26 -14.45
C GLN A 65 9.31 7.69 -14.48
N ILE A 66 8.52 7.10 -13.58
CA ILE A 66 7.13 7.45 -13.30
C ILE A 66 6.96 7.60 -11.78
N PHE A 67 5.76 7.93 -11.31
CA PHE A 67 5.51 8.07 -9.88
C PHE A 67 4.22 7.40 -9.40
N VAL A 68 4.24 7.05 -8.12
CA VAL A 68 3.09 6.71 -7.30
C VAL A 68 3.01 7.78 -6.20
N SER A 69 2.01 8.65 -6.24
CA SER A 69 1.85 9.77 -5.31
C SER A 69 0.47 9.84 -4.67
N ASP A 70 0.36 10.59 -3.57
CA ASP A 70 -0.90 10.89 -2.88
C ASP A 70 -1.77 9.63 -2.66
N VAL A 71 -1.19 8.65 -1.97
CA VAL A 71 -1.87 7.39 -1.64
C VAL A 71 -2.24 7.41 -0.18
N THR A 72 -3.52 7.22 0.14
CA THR A 72 -4.00 7.12 1.51
C THR A 72 -4.64 5.76 1.77
N PHE A 73 -4.10 5.03 2.74
CA PHE A 73 -4.70 3.84 3.33
C PHE A 73 -5.29 4.21 4.69
N GLN A 74 -6.61 4.26 4.81
CA GLN A 74 -7.29 4.82 5.97
C GLN A 74 -8.33 3.89 6.58
N ASP A 75 -8.49 3.89 7.91
CA ASP A 75 -9.55 3.17 8.61
C ASP A 75 -9.55 1.66 8.30
N ILE A 76 -8.37 1.06 8.19
CA ILE A 76 -8.20 -0.36 7.84
C ILE A 76 -7.99 -1.19 9.10
N THR A 77 -8.78 -2.25 9.27
CA THR A 77 -8.58 -3.24 10.34
C THR A 77 -8.16 -4.58 9.76
N MET A 78 -7.03 -5.12 10.22
CA MET A 78 -6.50 -6.40 9.76
C MET A 78 -6.49 -7.42 10.90
N ASP A 79 -6.97 -8.64 10.66
CA ASP A 79 -6.83 -9.75 11.61
C ASP A 79 -6.03 -10.88 10.97
N LYS A 80 -4.92 -11.27 11.59
CA LYS A 80 -4.02 -12.34 11.11
C LYS A 80 -3.45 -12.12 9.71
N ALA A 81 -3.24 -10.87 9.29
CA ALA A 81 -2.53 -10.59 8.04
C ALA A 81 -1.04 -10.95 8.17
N GLN A 82 -0.48 -11.75 7.25
CA GLN A 82 0.93 -12.15 7.34
C GLN A 82 1.88 -10.97 7.10
N ASN A 83 1.63 -10.18 6.06
CA ASN A 83 2.40 -8.97 5.73
C ASN A 83 1.46 -7.75 5.65
N PRO A 84 1.12 -7.13 6.80
CA PRO A 84 0.11 -6.08 6.87
C PRO A 84 0.38 -4.86 5.99
N ILE A 85 1.59 -4.33 5.99
CA ILE A 85 1.96 -3.15 5.20
C ILE A 85 3.26 -3.42 4.45
N ILE A 86 3.22 -3.28 3.12
CA ILE A 86 4.39 -3.43 2.26
C ILE A 86 4.53 -2.25 1.29
N ILE A 87 5.73 -1.70 1.17
CA ILE A 87 6.17 -0.98 -0.03
C ILE A 87 7.38 -1.73 -0.58
N ASP A 88 7.27 -2.25 -1.79
CA ASP A 88 8.31 -3.02 -2.46
C ASP A 88 8.70 -2.34 -3.77
N GLN A 89 9.79 -1.58 -3.74
CA GLN A 89 10.41 -0.99 -4.93
C GLN A 89 11.50 -1.88 -5.53
N GLN A 90 11.58 -3.16 -5.15
CA GLN A 90 12.51 -4.15 -5.70
C GLN A 90 11.78 -5.28 -6.42
N TYR A 91 10.50 -5.10 -6.74
CA TYR A 91 9.69 -6.15 -7.33
C TYR A 91 10.20 -6.55 -8.72
N CYS A 92 10.49 -7.83 -8.93
CA CYS A 92 10.88 -8.36 -10.24
C CYS A 92 10.08 -9.61 -10.66
N GLY A 93 8.79 -9.68 -10.29
CA GLY A 93 7.92 -10.79 -10.68
C GLY A 93 8.02 -12.05 -9.80
N GLY A 94 8.59 -11.94 -8.60
CA GLY A 94 8.72 -13.05 -7.64
C GLY A 94 9.95 -13.94 -7.84
N GLY A 95 10.85 -13.58 -8.76
CA GLY A 95 12.17 -14.22 -8.90
C GLY A 95 13.13 -13.83 -7.77
N HIS A 96 14.14 -14.65 -7.53
CA HIS A 96 15.09 -14.46 -6.42
C HIS A 96 16.29 -13.55 -6.72
N ASP A 97 16.50 -13.12 -7.97
CA ASP A 97 17.67 -12.33 -8.39
C ASP A 97 17.28 -11.07 -9.15
N CYS A 98 16.61 -10.14 -8.47
CA CYS A 98 16.31 -8.83 -9.02
C CYS A 98 17.60 -8.01 -9.13
N THR A 99 18.18 -7.89 -10.33
CA THR A 99 19.30 -6.97 -10.57
C THR A 99 18.77 -5.57 -10.87
N GLY A 100 19.30 -4.53 -10.21
CA GLY A 100 18.92 -3.14 -10.43
C GLY A 100 18.21 -2.46 -9.25
N SER A 101 17.56 -1.33 -9.52
CA SER A 101 16.81 -0.55 -8.53
C SER A 101 15.68 0.18 -9.24
N SER A 102 14.50 0.28 -8.61
CA SER A 102 13.38 0.99 -9.22
C SER A 102 13.66 2.49 -9.32
N HIS A 103 13.31 3.07 -10.47
CA HIS A 103 13.30 4.51 -10.72
C HIS A 103 11.90 5.13 -10.55
N VAL A 104 10.91 4.32 -10.13
CA VAL A 104 9.57 4.81 -9.82
C VAL A 104 9.60 5.57 -8.51
N GLN A 105 9.27 6.86 -8.52
CA GLN A 105 9.17 7.66 -7.31
C GLN A 105 7.89 7.31 -6.55
N VAL A 106 8.01 6.67 -5.39
CA VAL A 106 6.90 6.54 -4.43
C VAL A 106 6.95 7.73 -3.49
N LYS A 107 5.88 8.53 -3.44
CA LYS A 107 5.81 9.70 -2.54
C LYS A 107 4.45 9.90 -1.91
N ASP A 108 4.42 10.60 -0.79
CA ASP A 108 3.20 11.09 -0.13
C ASP A 108 2.19 9.97 0.19
N VAL A 109 2.70 8.84 0.68
CA VAL A 109 1.90 7.67 1.11
C VAL A 109 1.54 7.80 2.59
N LYS A 110 0.25 7.71 2.93
CA LYS A 110 -0.28 7.86 4.28
C LYS A 110 -0.96 6.58 4.74
N PHE A 111 -0.64 6.16 5.97
CA PHE A 111 -1.34 5.08 6.68
C PHE A 111 -2.05 5.69 7.90
N VAL A 112 -3.38 5.82 7.84
CA VAL A 112 -4.17 6.54 8.85
C VAL A 112 -5.12 5.56 9.53
N ARG A 113 -4.95 5.32 10.84
CA ARG A 113 -5.78 4.38 11.61
C ARG A 113 -5.83 2.98 10.95
N VAL A 114 -4.67 2.52 10.49
CA VAL A 114 -4.44 1.13 10.09
C VAL A 114 -4.05 0.33 11.33
N GLN A 115 -4.85 -0.66 11.71
CA GLN A 115 -4.73 -1.33 13.01
C GLN A 115 -5.07 -2.82 12.93
N GLY A 116 -4.65 -3.59 13.94
CA GLY A 116 -5.08 -4.98 14.12
C GLY A 116 -3.95 -5.94 14.49
N LYS A 117 -4.03 -7.19 14.03
CA LYS A 117 -3.10 -8.27 14.40
C LYS A 117 -2.40 -8.83 13.17
N SER A 118 -1.08 -8.98 13.24
CA SER A 118 -0.32 -9.75 12.25
C SER A 118 -0.21 -11.21 12.65
N SER A 119 -0.05 -12.10 11.66
CA SER A 119 0.33 -13.50 11.87
C SER A 119 1.83 -13.75 11.67
N SER A 120 2.64 -12.71 11.38
CA SER A 120 4.09 -12.77 11.29
C SER A 120 4.75 -11.74 12.23
N GLN A 121 6.09 -11.81 12.37
CA GLN A 121 6.86 -10.85 13.17
C GLN A 121 7.02 -9.50 12.46
N ILE A 122 7.07 -9.49 11.12
CA ILE A 122 7.28 -8.27 10.33
C ILE A 122 5.92 -7.69 9.95
N THR A 123 5.51 -6.65 10.66
CA THR A 123 4.22 -5.98 10.43
C THR A 123 4.28 -4.95 9.31
N VAL A 124 5.43 -4.29 9.15
CA VAL A 124 5.67 -3.22 8.17
C VAL A 124 6.99 -3.50 7.48
N ASN A 125 6.96 -3.62 6.14
CA ASN A 125 8.15 -3.79 5.31
C ASN A 125 8.20 -2.69 4.25
N LEU A 126 9.13 -1.75 4.39
CA LEU A 126 9.34 -0.64 3.46
C LEU A 126 10.67 -0.86 2.73
N ASN A 127 10.65 -1.65 1.67
CA ASN A 127 11.80 -1.96 0.83
C ASN A 127 11.90 -0.93 -0.31
N CYS A 128 12.25 0.29 0.05
CA CYS A 128 12.40 1.38 -0.91
C CYS A 128 13.67 1.26 -1.76
N SER A 129 13.67 1.84 -2.95
CA SER A 129 14.83 1.89 -3.83
C SER A 129 15.94 2.72 -3.21
N ARG A 130 17.19 2.24 -3.36
CA ARG A 130 18.37 2.94 -2.83
C ARG A 130 18.74 4.17 -3.67
N ILE A 131 18.28 4.23 -4.92
CA ILE A 131 18.54 5.35 -5.85
C ILE A 131 17.38 6.35 -5.77
N ILE A 132 16.14 5.87 -5.86
CA ILE A 132 14.93 6.69 -5.77
C ILE A 132 14.13 6.27 -4.52
N THR A 133 14.50 6.84 -3.37
CA THR A 133 13.89 6.50 -2.08
C THR A 133 12.42 6.89 -2.00
N CYS A 134 11.65 6.22 -1.13
CA CYS A 134 10.31 6.68 -0.80
C CYS A 134 10.39 8.01 -0.05
N VAL A 135 9.59 8.99 -0.47
CA VAL A 135 9.60 10.33 0.14
C VAL A 135 8.22 10.67 0.66
N ASN A 136 8.09 10.99 1.93
CA ASN A 136 6.89 11.65 2.44
C ASN A 136 7.31 13.07 2.79
N LYS A 137 7.00 14.03 1.92
CA LYS A 137 7.19 15.42 2.29
C LYS A 137 6.04 15.71 3.22
N GLY A 138 6.28 15.57 4.53
CA GLY A 138 5.31 15.93 5.53
C GLY A 138 4.70 17.26 5.12
N HIS A 139 3.37 17.31 4.99
CA HIS A 139 2.71 18.60 5.09
C HIS A 139 3.29 19.20 6.38
N GLY A 140 4.01 20.31 6.23
CA GLY A 140 4.54 21.07 7.36
C GLY A 140 3.42 21.38 8.36
N PRO A 141 3.81 21.81 9.58
CA PRO A 141 3.00 21.77 10.80
C PRO A 141 1.52 22.13 10.62
#